data_AF-A0A2G0W8L6-F1
#
_entry.id   AF-A0A2G0W8L6-F1
#
_cell.length_a   1.000
_cell.length_b   1.000
_cell.length_c   1.000
_cell.angle_alpha   90.00
_cell.angle_beta   90.00
_cell.angle_gamma   90.00
#
_symmetry.space_group_name_H-M   'P 1'
#
loop_
_entity.id
_entity.type
_entity.pdbx_description
1 polymer ?
#
loop_
_entity_poly.entity_id
_entity_poly.type
_entity_poly.pdbx_seq_one_letter_code
_entity_poly.pdbx_strand_id
1 'polypeptide(L)'
;MMQPVKPPSHTEEWYRCLWNPSAWTNPSANYRYLMRFADNLLKMGSVDEMERFEMLELATGAFCHHIEEAPPAWRNPAADYDIYDEAGVQTGSLSGNRVFRHEPGMKPGPMEFFAQIHEAEGDRPVITRTYAQYGVFRDRYIYTETGQKLTLVETGKLVDGKMIKRLDDPDTYRSIIDAGLIALEEGDMVRYVALWEREQFSIFRQCSSCCDRFELREDCHSCKGMGFIEDPLCPSRLPANHPAHGASLKK
;
A
#
# COMPACT_ATOMS: atom_id res chain seq x y z
N MET A 1 34.89 -32.41 -6.80
CA MET A 1 34.97 -31.12 -7.52
C MET A 1 33.54 -30.61 -7.70
N MET A 2 33.13 -29.59 -6.95
CA MET A 2 31.86 -28.90 -7.23
C MET A 2 32.08 -28.04 -8.48
N GLN A 3 31.30 -28.28 -9.52
CA GLN A 3 31.32 -27.41 -10.69
C GLN A 3 30.77 -26.02 -10.29
N PRO A 4 31.35 -24.91 -10.78
CA PRO A 4 30.79 -23.59 -10.55
C PRO A 4 29.41 -23.53 -11.19
N VAL A 5 28.39 -23.25 -10.38
CA VAL A 5 27.02 -23.00 -10.85
C VAL A 5 27.09 -21.78 -11.75
N LYS A 6 26.77 -21.94 -13.04
CA LYS A 6 26.69 -20.83 -13.98
C LYS A 6 25.64 -19.85 -13.44
N PRO A 7 25.95 -18.53 -13.35
CA PRO A 7 24.94 -17.57 -12.93
C PRO A 7 23.74 -17.66 -13.87
N PRO A 8 22.52 -17.57 -13.34
CA PRO A 8 21.32 -17.65 -14.14
C PRO A 8 21.33 -16.56 -15.21
N SER A 9 20.80 -16.87 -16.39
CA SER A 9 20.63 -15.88 -17.45
C SER A 9 19.73 -14.73 -16.96
N HIS A 10 19.88 -13.55 -17.55
CA HIS A 10 19.03 -12.40 -17.19
C HIS A 10 17.53 -12.70 -17.43
N THR A 11 17.21 -13.57 -18.39
CA THR A 11 15.85 -14.08 -18.63
C THR A 11 15.37 -15.00 -17.49
N GLU A 12 16.21 -15.91 -17.00
CA GLU A 12 15.88 -16.75 -15.83
C GLU A 12 15.66 -15.90 -14.57
N GLU A 13 16.38 -14.79 -14.43
CA GLU A 13 16.16 -13.84 -13.33
C GLU A 13 14.82 -13.11 -13.44
N TRP A 14 14.41 -12.73 -14.65
CA TRP A 14 13.09 -12.16 -14.87
C TRP A 14 11.98 -13.14 -14.46
N TYR A 15 12.06 -14.40 -14.89
CA TYR A 15 11.09 -15.43 -14.48
C TYR A 15 11.13 -15.71 -12.99
N ARG A 16 12.30 -15.70 -12.37
CA ARG A 16 12.42 -15.84 -10.91
C ARG A 16 11.66 -14.75 -10.16
N CYS A 17 11.69 -13.51 -10.66
CA CYS A 17 10.92 -12.41 -10.08
C CYS A 17 9.41 -12.57 -10.33
N LEU A 18 9.01 -13.02 -11.53
CA LEU A 18 7.61 -13.31 -11.86
C LEU A 18 7.00 -14.35 -10.90
N TRP A 19 7.72 -15.46 -10.68
CA TRP A 19 7.24 -16.61 -9.92
C TRP A 19 7.51 -16.52 -8.41
N ASN A 20 8.05 -15.40 -7.91
CA ASN A 20 8.28 -15.20 -6.48
C ASN A 20 7.06 -14.54 -5.83
N PRO A 21 6.26 -15.24 -5.01
CA PRO A 21 5.06 -14.66 -4.40
C PRO A 21 5.38 -13.46 -3.50
N SER A 22 6.54 -13.46 -2.83
CA SER A 22 6.95 -12.35 -1.96
C SER A 22 7.22 -11.05 -2.73
N ALA A 23 7.58 -11.14 -4.02
CA ALA A 23 7.75 -9.96 -4.88
C ALA A 23 6.41 -9.25 -5.14
N TRP A 24 5.30 -9.99 -5.10
CA TRP A 24 3.94 -9.48 -5.32
C TRP A 24 3.27 -8.91 -4.06
N THR A 25 3.99 -8.78 -2.95
CA THR A 25 3.51 -8.00 -1.78
C THR A 25 3.24 -6.53 -2.11
N ASN A 26 3.83 -6.01 -3.18
CA ASN A 26 3.49 -4.73 -3.78
C ASN A 26 3.30 -4.91 -5.30
N PRO A 27 2.09 -5.31 -5.76
CA PRO A 27 1.86 -5.73 -7.14
C PRO A 27 2.23 -4.68 -8.19
N SER A 28 1.89 -3.40 -7.95
CA SER A 28 2.20 -2.29 -8.86
C SER A 28 3.71 -2.10 -9.04
N ALA A 29 4.48 -2.18 -7.95
CA ALA A 29 5.93 -2.04 -7.99
C ALA A 29 6.59 -3.20 -8.72
N ASN A 30 6.15 -4.44 -8.46
CA ASN A 30 6.69 -5.62 -9.13
C ASN A 30 6.34 -5.63 -10.62
N TYR A 31 5.10 -5.29 -10.98
CA TYR A 31 4.69 -5.12 -12.36
C TYR A 31 5.61 -4.13 -13.09
N ARG A 32 5.75 -2.90 -12.57
CA ARG A 32 6.62 -1.87 -13.18
C ARG A 32 8.07 -2.32 -13.28
N TYR A 33 8.57 -3.06 -12.29
CA TYR A 33 9.90 -3.67 -12.34
C TYR A 33 10.04 -4.68 -13.48
N LEU A 34 9.10 -5.62 -13.61
CA LEU A 34 9.11 -6.66 -14.66
C LEU A 34 9.01 -6.05 -16.06
N MET A 35 8.16 -5.03 -16.25
CA MET A 35 8.04 -4.30 -17.52
C MET A 35 9.37 -3.66 -17.91
N ARG A 36 9.99 -2.90 -16.99
CA ARG A 36 11.28 -2.26 -17.22
C ARG A 36 12.40 -3.27 -17.46
N PHE A 37 12.35 -4.41 -16.78
CA PHE A 37 13.36 -5.45 -16.94
C PHE A 37 13.24 -6.11 -18.32
N ALA A 38 12.03 -6.40 -18.81
CA ALA A 38 11.80 -6.88 -20.17
C ALA A 38 12.28 -5.87 -21.22
N ASP A 39 12.01 -4.57 -21.03
CA ASP A 39 12.53 -3.51 -21.91
C ASP A 39 14.05 -3.48 -21.98
N ASN A 40 14.72 -3.70 -20.84
CA ASN A 40 16.17 -3.74 -20.79
C ASN A 40 16.72 -4.98 -21.49
N LEU A 41 16.07 -6.15 -21.34
CA LEU A 41 16.47 -7.38 -22.04
C LEU A 41 16.39 -7.21 -23.56
N LEU A 42 15.33 -6.58 -24.08
CA LEU A 42 15.22 -6.26 -25.50
C LEU A 42 16.34 -5.31 -25.96
N LYS A 43 16.60 -4.23 -25.21
CA LYS A 43 17.68 -3.29 -25.52
C LYS A 43 19.06 -3.94 -25.53
N MET A 44 19.28 -4.96 -24.70
CA MET A 44 20.52 -5.74 -24.65
C MET A 44 20.58 -6.84 -25.72
N GLY A 45 19.53 -7.03 -26.53
CA GLY A 45 19.42 -8.11 -27.50
C GLY A 45 19.36 -9.51 -26.86
N SER A 46 18.97 -9.58 -25.58
CA SER A 46 18.82 -10.86 -24.85
C SER A 46 17.49 -11.54 -25.13
N VAL A 47 16.51 -10.78 -25.61
CA VAL A 47 15.21 -11.27 -26.09
C VAL A 47 14.81 -10.49 -27.35
N ASP A 48 13.96 -11.07 -28.19
CA ASP A 48 13.35 -10.40 -29.34
C ASP A 48 12.03 -9.69 -28.99
N GLU A 49 11.38 -9.08 -29.99
CA GLU A 49 10.11 -8.36 -29.80
C GLU A 49 8.95 -9.26 -29.40
N MET A 50 8.92 -10.51 -29.91
CA MET A 50 7.86 -11.47 -29.60
C MET A 50 8.03 -12.00 -28.17
N GLU A 51 9.25 -12.39 -27.80
CA GLU A 51 9.59 -12.81 -26.45
C GLU A 51 9.29 -11.70 -25.45
N ARG A 52 9.64 -10.44 -25.77
CA ARG A 52 9.26 -9.30 -24.93
C ARG A 52 7.75 -9.21 -24.79
N PHE A 53 6.99 -9.31 -25.88
CA PHE A 53 5.52 -9.25 -25.83
C PHE A 53 4.94 -10.32 -24.89
N GLU A 54 5.37 -11.57 -25.04
CA GLU A 54 4.95 -12.68 -24.16
C GLU A 54 5.27 -12.41 -22.69
N MET A 55 6.45 -11.85 -22.40
CA MET A 55 6.83 -11.46 -21.04
C MET A 55 5.90 -10.38 -20.45
N LEU A 56 5.48 -9.40 -21.25
CA LEU A 56 4.54 -8.37 -20.78
C LEU A 56 3.14 -8.95 -20.52
N GLU A 57 2.68 -9.87 -21.37
CA GLU A 57 1.41 -10.57 -21.18
C GLU A 57 1.42 -11.39 -19.88
N LEU A 58 2.52 -12.11 -19.62
CA LEU A 58 2.70 -12.85 -18.37
C LEU A 58 2.73 -11.95 -17.13
N ALA A 59 3.43 -10.81 -17.21
CA ALA A 59 3.48 -9.85 -16.11
C ALA A 59 2.09 -9.22 -15.84
N THR A 60 1.34 -8.93 -16.90
CA THR A 60 -0.04 -8.42 -16.84
C THR A 60 -0.97 -9.44 -16.20
N GLY A 61 -0.95 -10.70 -16.69
CA GLY A 61 -1.75 -11.77 -16.11
C GLY A 61 -1.42 -12.03 -14.64
N ALA A 62 -0.13 -12.00 -14.28
CA ALA A 62 0.29 -12.13 -12.89
C ALA A 62 -0.18 -10.95 -12.03
N PHE A 63 -0.13 -9.71 -12.53
CA PHE A 63 -0.66 -8.56 -11.81
C PHE A 63 -2.16 -8.71 -11.56
N CYS A 64 -2.95 -8.99 -12.59
CA CYS A 64 -4.40 -9.20 -12.46
C CYS A 64 -4.73 -10.30 -11.45
N HIS A 65 -4.08 -11.46 -11.57
CA HIS A 65 -4.24 -12.56 -10.63
C HIS A 65 -3.97 -12.14 -9.18
N HIS A 66 -2.86 -11.42 -8.94
CA HIS A 66 -2.52 -11.03 -7.57
C HIS A 66 -3.45 -9.94 -7.02
N ILE A 67 -3.96 -9.01 -7.82
CA ILE A 67 -4.90 -8.00 -7.30
C ILE A 67 -6.31 -8.58 -7.07
N GLU A 68 -6.67 -9.67 -7.75
CA GLU A 68 -7.93 -10.40 -7.56
C GLU A 68 -7.87 -11.35 -6.36
N GLU A 69 -6.78 -12.11 -6.22
CA GLU A 69 -6.62 -13.12 -5.17
C GLU A 69 -6.09 -12.55 -3.85
N ALA A 70 -5.33 -11.45 -3.90
CA ALA A 70 -4.75 -10.91 -2.67
C ALA A 70 -5.86 -10.36 -1.77
N PRO A 71 -5.99 -10.86 -0.52
CA PRO A 71 -6.81 -10.18 0.46
C PRO A 71 -6.26 -8.74 0.62
N PRO A 72 -7.13 -7.73 0.84
CA PRO A 72 -6.69 -6.36 1.03
C PRO A 72 -5.58 -6.29 2.08
N ALA A 73 -4.35 -6.04 1.64
CA ALA A 73 -3.21 -5.92 2.55
C ALA A 73 -3.29 -4.54 3.20
N TRP A 74 -3.60 -4.50 4.50
CA TRP A 74 -3.71 -3.26 5.26
C TRP A 74 -2.40 -2.46 5.34
N ARG A 75 -1.28 -3.09 5.01
CA ARG A 75 0.03 -2.47 5.09
C ARG A 75 0.81 -2.61 3.81
N ASN A 76 1.28 -1.47 3.31
CA ASN A 76 2.30 -1.38 2.30
C ASN A 76 3.65 -1.06 2.97
N PRO A 77 4.68 -1.92 2.85
CA PRO A 77 6.00 -1.64 3.40
C PRO A 77 6.67 -0.36 2.87
N ALA A 78 6.24 0.15 1.71
CA ALA A 78 6.73 1.39 1.11
C ALA A 78 5.95 2.65 1.57
N ALA A 79 5.01 2.48 2.50
CA ALA A 79 4.23 3.57 3.07
C ALA A 79 4.72 3.95 4.47
N ASP A 80 4.52 5.22 4.78
CA ASP A 80 4.70 5.80 6.10
C ASP A 80 3.35 5.86 6.81
N TYR A 81 3.38 5.57 8.10
CA TYR A 81 2.20 5.56 8.96
C TYR A 81 2.41 6.42 10.19
N ASP A 82 1.36 7.12 10.61
CA ASP A 82 1.25 7.67 11.96
C ASP A 82 0.57 6.65 12.88
N ILE A 83 0.96 6.65 14.16
CA ILE A 83 0.44 5.74 15.18
C ILE A 83 -0.35 6.55 16.20
N TYR A 84 -1.61 6.17 16.41
CA TYR A 84 -2.53 6.80 17.35
C TYR A 84 -2.94 5.83 18.45
N ASP A 85 -3.09 6.32 19.68
CA ASP A 85 -3.70 5.55 20.77
C ASP A 85 -5.25 5.56 20.70
N GLU A 86 -5.91 4.91 21.67
CA GLU A 86 -7.37 4.85 21.73
C GLU A 86 -8.03 6.21 22.08
N ALA A 87 -7.26 7.15 22.64
CA ALA A 87 -7.68 8.54 22.84
C ALA A 87 -7.45 9.39 21.57
N GLY A 88 -6.81 8.81 20.54
CA GLY A 88 -6.34 9.41 19.30
C GLY A 88 -5.33 10.52 19.45
N VAL A 89 -4.48 10.40 20.45
CA VAL A 89 -3.23 11.14 20.50
C VAL A 89 -2.22 10.41 19.62
N GLN A 90 -1.51 11.16 18.77
CA GLN A 90 -0.39 10.60 18.02
C GLN A 90 0.74 10.24 18.99
N THR A 91 1.15 8.98 18.99
CA THR A 91 2.19 8.43 19.90
C THR A 91 3.45 8.00 19.16
N GLY A 92 3.43 8.07 17.83
CA GLY A 92 4.55 7.65 17.02
C GLY A 92 4.27 7.59 15.53
N SER A 93 5.18 6.91 14.83
CA SER A 93 5.12 6.62 13.40
C SER A 93 5.73 5.25 13.09
N LEU A 94 5.37 4.68 11.94
CA LEU A 94 5.96 3.48 11.38
C LEU A 94 6.45 3.79 9.97
N SER A 95 7.71 3.44 9.68
CA SER A 95 8.28 3.50 8.33
C SER A 95 9.03 2.21 8.02
N GLY A 96 8.74 1.58 6.88
CA GLY A 96 9.19 0.21 6.62
C GLY A 96 8.69 -0.70 7.75
N ASN A 97 9.60 -1.39 8.45
CA ASN A 97 9.31 -2.21 9.63
C ASN A 97 9.66 -1.57 10.98
N ARG A 98 10.02 -0.28 10.99
CA ARG A 98 10.54 0.41 12.17
C ARG A 98 9.46 1.27 12.81
N VAL A 99 9.16 0.97 14.07
CA VAL A 99 8.25 1.75 14.91
C VAL A 99 9.05 2.81 15.64
N PHE A 100 8.63 4.06 15.56
CA PHE A 100 9.21 5.20 16.26
C PHE A 100 8.19 5.73 17.27
N ARG A 101 8.65 6.05 18.49
CA ARG A 101 7.83 6.73 19.49
C ARG A 101 8.23 8.19 19.56
N HIS A 102 7.26 9.09 19.45
CA HIS A 102 7.49 10.52 19.52
C HIS A 102 6.17 11.27 19.76
N GLU A 103 6.28 12.51 20.21
CA GLU A 103 5.15 13.42 20.37
C GLU A 103 4.62 13.90 18.99
N PRO A 104 3.38 14.40 18.94
CA PRO A 104 2.81 14.93 17.71
C PRO A 104 3.71 15.98 17.04
N GLY A 105 3.83 15.90 15.70
CA GLY A 105 4.62 16.84 14.91
C GLY A 105 6.15 16.66 14.97
N MET A 106 6.66 15.71 15.74
CA MET A 106 8.08 15.36 15.73
C MET A 106 8.40 14.35 14.62
N LYS A 107 9.59 14.50 14.00
CA LYS A 107 10.15 13.51 13.08
C LYS A 107 11.46 12.95 13.64
N PRO A 108 11.43 11.73 14.20
CA PRO A 108 12.63 11.10 14.75
C PRO A 108 13.64 10.75 13.66
N GLY A 109 14.91 10.68 14.05
CA GLY A 109 16.00 10.29 13.14
C GLY A 109 15.91 8.82 12.70
N PRO A 110 16.50 8.42 11.56
CA PRO A 110 16.39 7.05 11.01
C PRO A 110 16.87 5.92 11.94
N MET A 111 17.74 6.27 12.92
CA MET A 111 18.34 5.35 13.88
C MET A 111 17.67 5.38 15.26
N GLU A 112 16.63 6.21 15.44
CA GLU A 112 15.91 6.40 16.71
C GLU A 112 14.67 5.50 16.83
N PHE A 113 14.56 4.47 15.99
CA PHE A 113 13.45 3.54 16.08
C PHE A 113 13.39 2.89 17.47
N PHE A 114 12.19 2.77 18.00
CA PHE A 114 11.88 2.18 19.30
C PHE A 114 11.77 0.66 19.21
N ALA A 115 11.10 0.17 18.17
CA ALA A 115 10.84 -1.25 17.94
C ALA A 115 10.84 -1.60 16.45
N GLN A 116 10.86 -2.90 16.16
CA GLN A 116 10.71 -3.44 14.80
C GLN A 116 9.58 -4.46 14.76
N ILE A 117 8.85 -4.45 13.65
CA ILE A 117 7.86 -5.46 13.32
C ILE A 117 8.60 -6.58 12.58
N HIS A 118 8.50 -7.79 13.10
CA HIS A 118 9.09 -8.98 12.49
C HIS A 118 8.03 -9.71 11.69
N GLU A 119 8.39 -10.14 10.48
CA GLU A 119 7.50 -10.96 9.66
C GLU A 119 7.34 -12.35 10.29
N ALA A 120 6.11 -12.81 10.37
CA ALA A 120 5.69 -14.10 10.91
C ALA A 120 4.34 -14.48 10.28
N GLU A 121 4.01 -15.76 10.25
CA GLU A 121 2.67 -16.21 9.88
C GLU A 121 1.68 -15.81 10.97
N GLY A 122 0.60 -15.12 10.58
CA GLY A 122 -0.41 -14.61 11.50
C GLY A 122 0.03 -13.32 12.22
N ASP A 123 0.04 -13.36 13.55
CA ASP A 123 0.39 -12.21 14.37
C ASP A 123 1.89 -11.91 14.29
N ARG A 124 2.22 -10.68 13.90
CA ARG A 124 3.60 -10.26 13.68
C ARG A 124 4.18 -9.62 14.95
N PRO A 125 5.21 -10.18 15.58
CA PRO A 125 5.72 -9.64 16.84
C PRO A 125 6.38 -8.27 16.63
N VAL A 126 6.10 -7.35 17.56
CA VAL A 126 6.75 -6.04 17.64
C VAL A 126 7.76 -6.09 18.77
N ILE A 127 9.04 -6.02 18.43
CA ILE A 127 10.15 -6.24 19.36
C ILE A 127 10.94 -4.94 19.52
N THR A 128 11.15 -4.51 20.76
CA THR A 128 11.95 -3.32 21.06
C THR A 128 13.42 -3.53 20.74
N ARG A 129 14.20 -2.44 20.68
CA ARG A 129 15.66 -2.52 20.55
C ARG A 129 16.37 -3.27 21.67
N THR A 130 15.73 -3.40 22.84
CA THR A 130 16.26 -4.17 23.97
C THR A 130 15.79 -5.63 23.94
N TYR A 131 15.26 -6.10 22.81
CA TYR A 131 14.73 -7.46 22.60
C TYR A 131 13.54 -7.81 23.50
N ALA A 132 12.86 -6.82 24.05
CA ALA A 132 11.62 -7.05 24.78
C ALA A 132 10.43 -7.08 23.80
N GLN A 133 9.46 -7.95 24.06
CA GLN A 133 8.20 -7.93 23.33
C GLN A 133 7.42 -6.67 23.72
N TYR A 134 7.08 -5.84 22.72
CA TYR A 134 6.26 -4.65 22.91
C TYR A 134 4.78 -4.95 22.68
N GLY A 135 4.49 -5.86 21.76
CA GLY A 135 3.14 -6.26 21.40
C GLY A 135 3.12 -7.08 20.11
N VAL A 136 1.93 -7.21 19.54
CA VAL A 136 1.69 -7.90 18.27
C VAL A 136 1.03 -6.97 17.26
N PHE A 137 1.55 -7.00 16.04
CA PHE A 137 0.97 -6.34 14.89
C PHE A 137 -0.03 -7.28 14.22
N ARG A 138 -1.26 -6.80 14.05
CA ARG A 138 -2.33 -7.50 13.32
C ARG A 138 -3.12 -6.47 12.52
N ASP A 139 -3.31 -6.75 11.23
CA ASP A 139 -4.00 -5.87 10.27
C ASP A 139 -3.44 -4.44 10.24
N ARG A 140 -4.11 -3.50 10.91
CA ARG A 140 -3.73 -2.09 11.03
C ARG A 140 -3.46 -1.65 12.46
N TYR A 141 -3.31 -2.60 13.37
CA TYR A 141 -3.21 -2.34 14.80
C TYR A 141 -1.94 -2.95 15.39
N ILE A 142 -1.39 -2.27 16.39
CA ILE A 142 -0.44 -2.86 17.34
C ILE A 142 -1.18 -3.04 18.66
N TYR A 143 -1.33 -4.30 19.07
CA TYR A 143 -1.84 -4.66 20.39
C TYR A 143 -0.64 -4.79 21.31
N THR A 144 -0.47 -3.80 22.19
CA THR A 144 0.66 -3.76 23.12
C THR A 144 0.49 -4.78 24.24
N GLU A 145 1.60 -5.21 24.85
CA GLU A 145 1.57 -6.08 26.05
C GLU A 145 0.84 -5.44 27.24
N THR A 146 0.73 -4.11 27.26
CA THR A 146 -0.02 -3.36 28.29
C THR A 146 -1.53 -3.31 28.01
N GLY A 147 -2.01 -3.94 26.94
CA GLY A 147 -3.42 -4.00 26.56
C GLY A 147 -3.90 -2.81 25.73
N GLN A 148 -3.04 -1.83 25.42
CA GLN A 148 -3.40 -0.72 24.55
C GLN A 148 -3.49 -1.17 23.09
N LYS A 149 -4.50 -0.67 22.39
CA LYS A 149 -4.64 -0.81 20.94
C LYS A 149 -4.16 0.46 20.25
N LEU A 150 -3.07 0.36 19.50
CA LEU A 150 -2.56 1.45 18.68
C LEU A 150 -3.01 1.28 17.24
N THR A 151 -3.49 2.35 16.63
CA THR A 151 -4.03 2.35 15.26
C THR A 151 -3.06 3.01 14.30
N LEU A 152 -2.80 2.35 13.18
CA LEU A 152 -1.95 2.87 12.12
C LEU A 152 -2.77 3.61 11.05
N VAL A 153 -2.34 4.82 10.75
CA VAL A 153 -2.87 5.70 9.70
C VAL A 153 -1.82 5.85 8.63
N GLU A 154 -2.08 5.37 7.42
CA GLU A 154 -1.19 5.61 6.29
C GLU A 154 -1.23 7.12 5.94
N THR A 155 -0.07 7.78 5.92
CA THR A 155 0.05 9.24 5.71
C THR A 155 0.80 9.61 4.44
N GLY A 156 1.69 8.74 3.97
CA GLY A 156 2.47 8.95 2.76
C GLY A 156 2.88 7.61 2.14
N LYS A 157 3.08 7.61 0.83
CA LYS A 157 3.66 6.47 0.11
C LYS A 157 4.75 6.96 -0.83
N LEU A 158 5.89 6.29 -0.85
CA LEU A 158 6.92 6.58 -1.83
C LEU A 158 6.61 5.82 -3.12
N VAL A 159 6.28 6.54 -4.19
CA VAL A 159 6.03 6.00 -5.53
C VAL A 159 6.99 6.68 -6.50
N ASP A 160 7.86 5.88 -7.14
CA ASP A 160 8.88 6.35 -8.09
C ASP A 160 9.73 7.53 -7.57
N GLY A 161 10.15 7.42 -6.30
CA GLY A 161 10.97 8.43 -5.63
C GLY A 161 10.21 9.70 -5.23
N LYS A 162 8.90 9.76 -5.44
CA LYS A 162 8.04 10.87 -5.01
C LYS A 162 7.16 10.44 -3.86
N MET A 163 7.15 11.24 -2.80
CA MET A 163 6.20 11.07 -1.71
C MET A 163 4.83 11.56 -2.17
N ILE A 164 3.88 10.65 -2.32
CA ILE A 164 2.49 10.99 -2.65
C ILE A 164 1.66 11.05 -1.36
N LYS A 165 0.64 11.90 -1.36
CA LYS A 165 -0.34 12.02 -0.27
C LYS A 165 -1.53 11.11 -0.51
N ARG A 166 -2.14 10.62 0.57
CA ARG A 166 -3.35 9.81 0.49
C ARG A 166 -4.49 10.60 -0.16
N LEU A 167 -5.32 9.95 -1.00
CA LEU A 167 -6.52 10.61 -1.53
C LEU A 167 -7.56 10.77 -0.43
N ASP A 168 -8.04 12.00 -0.26
CA ASP A 168 -9.07 12.39 0.69
C ASP A 168 -10.25 13.15 0.06
N ASP A 169 -10.14 13.48 -1.23
CA ASP A 169 -11.19 14.15 -2.01
C ASP A 169 -12.06 13.12 -2.78
N PRO A 170 -13.38 13.06 -2.53
CA PRO A 170 -14.28 12.11 -3.18
C PRO A 170 -14.34 12.26 -4.70
N ASP A 171 -14.32 13.49 -5.22
CA ASP A 171 -14.45 13.77 -6.65
C ASP A 171 -13.20 13.32 -7.42
N THR A 172 -12.02 13.58 -6.84
CA THR A 172 -10.74 13.07 -7.35
C THR A 172 -10.69 11.55 -7.30
N TYR A 173 -11.16 10.94 -6.20
CA TYR A 173 -11.21 9.48 -6.08
C TYR A 173 -12.11 8.86 -7.15
N ARG A 174 -13.31 9.42 -7.37
CA ARG A 174 -14.22 8.98 -8.45
C ARG A 174 -13.56 9.12 -9.82
N SER A 175 -12.94 10.26 -10.09
CA SER A 175 -12.25 10.53 -11.36
C SER A 175 -11.14 9.51 -11.65
N ILE A 176 -10.46 9.02 -10.60
CA ILE A 176 -9.41 7.99 -10.72
C ILE A 176 -10.01 6.63 -11.05
N ILE A 177 -11.12 6.25 -10.41
CA ILE A 177 -11.85 5.01 -10.72
C ILE A 177 -12.31 5.03 -12.18
N ASP A 178 -12.96 6.11 -12.61
CA ASP A 178 -13.47 6.26 -13.97
C ASP A 178 -12.33 6.23 -15.00
N ALA A 179 -11.23 6.94 -14.74
CA ALA A 179 -10.05 6.90 -15.59
C ALA A 179 -9.41 5.50 -15.63
N GLY A 180 -9.47 4.75 -14.52
CA GLY A 180 -8.96 3.38 -14.43
C GLY A 180 -9.76 2.42 -15.32
N LEU A 181 -11.09 2.52 -15.28
CA LEU A 181 -11.97 1.74 -16.16
C LEU A 181 -11.70 2.04 -17.63
N ILE A 182 -11.57 3.32 -18.00
CA ILE A 182 -11.23 3.72 -19.38
C ILE A 182 -9.87 3.15 -19.79
N ALA A 183 -8.85 3.23 -18.94
CA ALA A 183 -7.53 2.69 -19.23
C ALA A 183 -7.56 1.17 -19.45
N LEU A 184 -8.38 0.45 -18.67
CA LEU A 184 -8.60 -0.98 -18.84
C LEU A 184 -9.30 -1.30 -20.17
N GLU A 185 -10.33 -0.53 -20.55
CA GLU A 185 -11.04 -0.68 -21.83
C GLU A 185 -10.14 -0.39 -23.04
N GLU A 186 -9.23 0.57 -22.91
CA GLU A 186 -8.22 0.92 -23.93
C GLU A 186 -7.06 -0.09 -24.00
N GLY A 187 -6.95 -1.01 -23.02
CA GLY A 187 -5.82 -1.92 -22.88
C GLY A 187 -4.53 -1.26 -22.41
N ASP A 188 -4.59 -0.02 -21.91
CA ASP A 188 -3.44 0.71 -21.36
C ASP A 188 -3.16 0.26 -19.92
N MET A 189 -2.55 -0.92 -19.79
CA MET A 189 -2.23 -1.52 -18.49
C MET A 189 -1.23 -0.70 -17.68
N VAL A 190 -0.34 0.06 -18.34
CA VAL A 190 0.61 0.93 -17.65
C VAL A 190 -0.14 2.03 -16.90
N ARG A 191 -1.11 2.67 -17.57
CA ARG A 191 -1.97 3.68 -16.96
C ARG A 191 -2.92 3.09 -15.93
N TYR A 192 -3.51 1.94 -16.22
CA TYR A 192 -4.39 1.24 -15.28
C TYR A 192 -3.67 0.92 -13.97
N VAL A 193 -2.48 0.33 -14.01
CA VAL A 193 -1.70 -0.02 -12.80
C VAL A 193 -1.37 1.21 -11.98
N ALA A 194 -1.03 2.34 -12.62
CA ALA A 194 -0.74 3.59 -11.93
C ALA A 194 -1.99 4.17 -11.24
N LEU A 195 -3.15 4.11 -11.91
CA LEU A 195 -4.43 4.57 -11.35
C LEU A 195 -4.91 3.65 -10.23
N TRP A 196 -4.78 2.34 -10.39
CA TRP A 196 -5.06 1.35 -9.36
C TRP A 196 -4.21 1.59 -8.10
N GLU A 197 -2.89 1.76 -8.25
CA GLU A 197 -2.00 2.07 -7.12
C GLU A 197 -2.42 3.36 -6.40
N ARG A 198 -2.89 4.35 -7.16
CA ARG A 198 -3.36 5.61 -6.62
C ARG A 198 -4.69 5.47 -5.89
N GLU A 199 -5.62 4.69 -6.44
CA GLU A 199 -6.92 4.35 -5.84
C GLU A 199 -6.73 3.61 -4.51
N GLN A 200 -5.84 2.61 -4.47
CA GLN A 200 -5.54 1.85 -3.26
C GLN A 200 -4.95 2.74 -2.14
N PHE A 201 -4.30 3.84 -2.51
CA PHE A 201 -3.79 4.82 -1.56
C PHE A 201 -4.78 5.97 -1.30
N SER A 202 -5.95 5.62 -0.76
CA SER A 202 -7.05 6.54 -0.45
C SER A 202 -7.66 6.29 0.93
N ILE A 203 -8.41 7.27 1.44
CA ILE A 203 -9.29 7.11 2.63
C ILE A 203 -10.60 6.41 2.28
N PHE A 204 -10.83 6.16 1.00
CA PHE A 204 -12.06 5.58 0.49
C PHE A 204 -11.85 4.09 0.26
N ARG A 205 -12.97 3.36 0.24
CA ARG A 205 -13.03 1.96 -0.14
C ARG A 205 -14.30 1.71 -0.92
N GLN A 206 -14.25 0.72 -1.79
CA GLN A 206 -15.45 0.28 -2.50
C GLN A 206 -16.59 -0.04 -1.52
N CYS A 207 -17.79 0.40 -1.86
CA CYS A 207 -18.97 0.14 -1.07
C CYS A 207 -19.30 -1.34 -1.11
N SER A 208 -19.38 -2.01 0.04
CA SER A 208 -19.70 -3.44 0.10
C SER A 208 -21.16 -3.77 -0.27
N SER A 209 -22.05 -2.76 -0.33
CA SER A 209 -23.47 -2.95 -0.67
C SER A 209 -23.70 -2.98 -2.18
N CYS A 210 -23.20 -1.97 -2.92
CA CYS A 210 -23.35 -1.94 -4.38
C CYS A 210 -22.13 -2.47 -5.13
N CYS A 211 -20.95 -2.55 -4.51
CA CYS A 211 -19.67 -2.87 -5.16
C CYS A 211 -19.37 -1.95 -6.35
N ASP A 212 -19.81 -0.69 -6.30
CA ASP A 212 -19.78 0.27 -7.43
C ASP A 212 -20.46 -0.24 -8.72
N ARG A 213 -21.35 -1.25 -8.61
CA ARG A 213 -22.11 -1.75 -9.77
C ARG A 213 -23.09 -0.69 -10.24
N PHE A 214 -23.02 -0.36 -11.52
CA PHE A 214 -23.83 0.68 -12.15
C PHE A 214 -25.32 0.56 -11.81
N GLU A 215 -25.89 -0.64 -11.94
CA GLU A 215 -27.31 -0.92 -11.69
C GLU A 215 -27.75 -0.78 -10.22
N LEU A 216 -26.83 -0.85 -9.26
CA LEU A 216 -27.13 -0.79 -7.82
C LEU A 216 -26.69 0.52 -7.19
N ARG A 217 -25.77 1.25 -7.84
CA ARG A 217 -25.05 2.36 -7.23
C ARG A 217 -25.95 3.55 -6.96
N GLU A 218 -26.72 3.98 -7.96
CA GLU A 218 -27.51 5.23 -7.90
C GLU A 218 -28.50 5.22 -6.73
N ASP A 219 -29.13 4.06 -6.47
CA ASP A 219 -30.09 3.86 -5.39
C ASP A 219 -29.44 3.36 -4.08
N CYS A 220 -28.11 3.24 -4.02
CA CYS A 220 -27.45 2.66 -2.87
C CYS A 220 -27.47 3.60 -1.67
N HIS A 221 -28.27 3.29 -0.65
CA HIS A 221 -28.33 4.06 0.60
C HIS A 221 -27.00 4.09 1.38
N SER A 222 -26.19 3.03 1.28
CA SER A 222 -24.92 2.90 2.02
C SER A 222 -23.87 3.91 1.56
N CYS A 223 -23.75 4.13 0.24
CA CYS A 223 -22.78 5.08 -0.34
C CYS A 223 -23.43 6.34 -0.93
N LYS A 224 -24.75 6.46 -0.87
CA LYS A 224 -25.53 7.61 -1.40
C LYS A 224 -25.22 7.89 -2.88
N GLY A 225 -25.13 6.85 -3.70
CA GLY A 225 -24.84 7.02 -5.13
C GLY A 225 -23.35 7.06 -5.51
N MET A 226 -22.42 7.09 -4.54
CA MET A 226 -20.99 7.31 -4.85
C MET A 226 -20.26 6.05 -5.31
N GLY A 227 -20.76 4.85 -5.00
CA GLY A 227 -20.08 3.58 -5.27
C GLY A 227 -18.98 3.20 -4.28
N PHE A 228 -18.54 4.15 -3.46
CA PHE A 228 -17.54 4.00 -2.42
C PHE A 228 -17.96 4.69 -1.12
N ILE A 229 -17.30 4.35 -0.02
CA ILE A 229 -17.47 4.99 1.28
C ILE A 229 -16.11 5.43 1.82
N GLU A 230 -16.08 6.45 2.66
CA GLU A 230 -14.92 6.67 3.54
C GLU A 230 -14.75 5.42 4.40
N ASP A 231 -13.55 4.87 4.46
CA ASP A 231 -13.28 3.68 5.28
C ASP A 231 -13.70 4.02 6.73
N PRO A 232 -14.67 3.30 7.32
CA PRO A 232 -15.15 3.61 8.67
C PRO A 232 -14.09 3.32 9.74
N LEU A 233 -13.04 2.57 9.37
CA LEU A 233 -11.84 2.37 10.17
C LEU A 233 -10.73 3.36 9.77
N CYS A 234 -10.99 4.30 8.85
CA CYS A 234 -10.06 5.33 8.44
C CYS A 234 -9.84 6.31 9.59
N PRO A 235 -8.63 6.40 10.14
CA PRO A 235 -8.37 7.29 11.26
C PRO A 235 -8.01 8.70 10.78
N SER A 236 -8.39 9.08 9.54
CA SER A 236 -8.33 10.46 9.05
C SER A 236 -9.28 11.39 9.79
N ARG A 237 -10.27 10.84 10.53
CA ARG A 237 -10.92 11.57 11.60
C ARG A 237 -10.15 11.32 12.88
N LEU A 238 -9.41 12.33 13.33
CA LEU A 238 -9.07 12.49 14.74
C LEU A 238 -10.32 12.15 15.57
N PRO A 239 -10.23 11.40 16.69
CA PRO A 239 -11.39 11.19 17.54
C PRO A 239 -12.04 12.52 17.89
N ALA A 240 -13.37 12.49 18.03
CA ALA A 240 -14.27 13.64 18.09
C ALA A 240 -14.02 14.68 19.20
N ASN A 241 -12.93 14.58 19.96
CA ASN A 241 -12.57 15.43 21.09
C ASN A 241 -11.31 16.28 20.88
N HIS A 242 -10.93 16.60 19.64
CA HIS A 242 -9.94 17.66 19.43
C HIS A 242 -10.66 19.02 19.39
N PRO A 243 -10.44 19.95 20.35
CA PRO A 243 -10.85 21.32 20.15
C PRO A 243 -10.11 21.84 18.92
N ALA A 244 -10.87 22.43 17.99
CA ALA A 244 -10.31 23.21 16.91
C ALA A 244 -9.31 24.19 17.53
N HIS A 245 -8.03 24.06 17.19
CA HIS A 245 -7.05 25.07 17.59
C HIS A 245 -7.57 26.41 17.08
N GLY A 246 -7.91 27.24 18.04
CA GLY A 246 -8.89 28.29 17.85
C GLY A 246 -8.39 29.40 16.96
N ALA A 247 -9.33 29.95 16.20
CA ALA A 247 -9.35 31.39 16.03
C ALA A 247 -9.34 32.03 17.43
N SER A 248 -8.24 32.68 17.79
CA SER A 248 -8.27 33.76 18.78
C SER A 248 -7.77 35.03 18.15
N LEU A 249 -8.76 35.86 17.90
CA LEU A 249 -8.73 37.26 17.54
C LEU A 249 -8.31 38.10 18.76
N LYS A 250 -7.67 39.25 18.46
CA LYS A 250 -7.49 40.49 19.25
C LYS A 250 -6.14 40.61 19.97
N LYS A 251 -5.43 41.74 19.91
CA LYS A 251 -5.81 43.15 19.64
C LYS A 251 -4.83 43.82 18.69
#